data_AF-A0A850AN03-F1
#
_entry.id   AF-A0A850AN03-F1
#
_cell.length_a   1.000
_cell.length_b   1.000
_cell.length_c   1.000
_cell.angle_alpha   90.00
_cell.angle_beta   90.00
_cell.angle_gamma   90.00
#
_symmetry.space_group_name_H-M   'P 1'
#
loop_
_entity.id
_entity.type
_entity.pdbx_description
1 polymer ?
#
loop_
_entity_poly.entity_id
_entity_poly.type
_entity_poly.pdbx_seq_one_letter_code
_entity_poly.pdbx_strand_id
1 'polypeptide(L)'
;MAKPVKDEIFGSRKSVLKDKLDIRIFRNLFFATCLRRINPDPASRYIFLQDCAAPAEYKDTGLASIIPFFNEAIRFGNVFFSGEKVQIKNLRNNSGRIFYRHEEFADFLLKLLKGVGSEPLSPSTARIVESEEVSTLSRFLRKNLYGRVGSTDIDFVLFHPHTHRLLLVEEKLFVGEIGPGIGHGQYLSYRELLQDGFAEAQRGNIRFYLLFIPDPAKDICYMYDFSKERSLPQRSPSYYDPTRMEQRIIFPYPDLEKLSVGEFLGKYVFG
;
A
#
# COMPACT_ATOMS: atom_id res chain seq x y z
N MET A 1 20.74 0.00 22.80
CA MET A 1 20.64 0.75 21.54
C MET A 1 20.12 -0.19 20.47
N ALA A 2 18.96 0.08 19.89
CA ALA A 2 18.41 -0.72 18.79
C ALA A 2 19.32 -0.54 17.55
N LYS A 3 19.81 -1.65 16.99
CA LYS A 3 20.57 -1.62 15.74
C LYS A 3 19.61 -1.25 14.59
N PRO A 4 20.03 -0.42 13.63
CA PRO A 4 19.18 -0.02 12.49
C PRO A 4 18.70 -1.26 11.75
N VAL A 5 17.44 -1.29 11.34
CA VAL A 5 16.78 -2.35 10.56
C VAL A 5 17.41 -2.44 9.16
N LYS A 6 17.44 -3.63 8.54
CA LYS A 6 17.99 -3.80 7.20
C LYS A 6 16.87 -3.48 6.23
N ASP A 7 17.17 -2.63 5.27
CA ASP A 7 16.13 -2.02 4.47
C ASP A 7 15.51 -3.00 3.49
N GLU A 8 14.17 -2.98 3.45
CA GLU A 8 13.39 -3.75 2.50
C GLU A 8 13.63 -3.23 1.07
N ILE A 9 13.99 -4.13 0.15
CA ILE A 9 14.13 -3.80 -1.27
C ILE A 9 12.73 -3.79 -1.88
N PHE A 10 12.25 -2.59 -2.19
CA PHE A 10 10.95 -2.35 -2.84
C PHE A 10 11.13 -2.26 -4.36
N GLY A 11 10.08 -2.66 -5.10
CA GLY A 11 9.92 -2.37 -6.53
C GLY A 11 10.35 -3.44 -7.53
N SER A 12 11.04 -4.52 -7.17
CA SER A 12 11.67 -5.42 -8.16
C SER A 12 11.03 -6.80 -8.38
N ARG A 13 9.79 -7.03 -7.90
CA ARG A 13 9.20 -8.38 -7.98
C ARG A 13 8.28 -8.52 -9.19
N LYS A 14 8.60 -9.48 -10.06
CA LYS A 14 7.69 -9.92 -11.14
C LYS A 14 6.40 -10.46 -10.51
N SER A 15 5.28 -9.79 -10.78
CA SER A 15 3.95 -10.25 -10.38
C SER A 15 3.50 -11.44 -11.23
N VAL A 16 2.83 -12.40 -10.61
CA VAL A 16 2.26 -13.56 -11.31
C VAL A 16 0.85 -13.25 -11.83
N LEU A 17 0.10 -12.39 -11.13
CA LEU A 17 -1.25 -11.99 -11.54
C LEU A 17 -1.27 -10.95 -12.67
N LYS A 18 -0.23 -10.13 -12.81
CA LYS A 18 -0.18 -8.98 -13.73
C LYS A 18 -0.58 -9.30 -15.17
N ASP A 19 -0.18 -10.45 -15.69
CA ASP A 19 -0.45 -10.85 -17.09
C ASP A 19 -1.74 -11.66 -17.25
N LYS A 20 -2.45 -11.97 -16.15
CA LYS A 20 -3.66 -12.81 -16.13
C LYS A 20 -4.96 -12.03 -15.87
N LEU A 21 -4.86 -10.73 -15.60
CA LEU A 21 -5.99 -9.87 -15.22
C LEU A 21 -6.43 -8.99 -16.39
N ASP A 22 -7.59 -9.29 -16.99
CA ASP A 22 -8.25 -8.45 -18.00
C ASP A 22 -9.34 -7.54 -17.36
N ILE A 23 -8.99 -6.93 -16.23
CA ILE A 23 -9.84 -5.95 -15.52
C ILE A 23 -9.05 -4.65 -15.41
N ARG A 24 -9.73 -3.53 -15.21
CA ARG A 24 -9.07 -2.28 -14.84
C ARG A 24 -8.28 -2.47 -13.54
N ILE A 25 -6.96 -2.49 -13.66
CA ILE A 25 -6.01 -2.54 -12.55
C ILE A 25 -5.50 -1.13 -12.28
N PHE A 26 -5.67 -0.64 -11.06
CA PHE A 26 -4.95 0.55 -10.60
C PHE A 26 -3.60 0.11 -10.03
N ARG A 27 -2.51 0.79 -10.45
CA ARG A 27 -1.12 0.50 -10.05
C ARG A 27 -0.44 1.74 -9.48
N ASN A 28 0.70 1.52 -8.83
CA ASN A 28 1.51 2.57 -8.22
C ASN A 28 0.70 3.42 -7.23
N LEU A 29 -0.11 2.73 -6.42
CA LEU A 29 -0.98 3.32 -5.43
C LEU A 29 -0.31 3.25 -4.05
N PHE A 30 -0.33 4.37 -3.35
CA PHE A 30 0.32 4.51 -2.05
C PHE A 30 -0.63 5.15 -1.05
N PHE A 31 -0.81 4.51 0.11
CA PHE A 31 -1.28 5.18 1.30
C PHE A 31 -0.09 5.83 2.00
N ALA A 32 0.00 7.15 1.91
CA ALA A 32 0.89 7.92 2.76
C ALA A 32 0.16 8.25 4.06
N THR A 33 0.62 7.62 5.14
CA THR A 33 -0.01 7.63 6.46
C THR A 33 0.93 8.30 7.45
N CYS A 34 0.55 9.43 8.04
CA CYS A 34 1.34 9.99 9.13
C CYS A 34 1.36 9.01 10.32
N LEU A 35 2.49 8.86 11.00
CA LEU A 35 2.58 7.95 12.13
C LEU A 35 1.56 8.33 13.22
N ARG A 36 0.82 7.35 13.74
CA ARG A 36 -0.23 7.56 14.75
C ARG A 36 0.25 8.32 15.99
N ARG A 37 1.51 8.10 16.39
CA ARG A 37 2.15 8.81 17.53
C ARG A 37 2.32 10.32 17.30
N ILE A 38 2.26 10.77 16.05
CA ILE A 38 2.42 12.16 15.63
C ILE A 38 1.05 12.77 15.32
N ASN A 39 0.26 12.07 14.50
CA ASN A 39 -1.12 12.43 14.25
C ASN A 39 -2.03 11.25 14.62
N PRO A 40 -2.75 11.28 15.75
CA PRO A 40 -3.66 10.20 16.12
C PRO A 40 -5.01 10.27 15.38
N ASP A 41 -5.36 11.41 14.78
CA ASP A 41 -6.66 11.68 14.16
C ASP A 41 -6.79 11.03 12.76
N PRO A 42 -7.63 9.98 12.61
CA PRO A 42 -7.80 9.30 11.32
C PRO A 42 -8.33 10.21 10.21
N ALA A 43 -9.10 11.25 10.52
CA ALA A 43 -9.67 12.14 9.51
C ALA A 43 -8.63 13.03 8.81
N SER A 44 -7.40 13.10 9.34
CA SER A 44 -6.34 13.92 8.75
C SER A 44 -5.03 13.20 8.53
N ARG A 45 -4.93 11.93 8.93
CA ARG A 45 -3.69 11.14 8.93
C ARG A 45 -3.34 10.50 7.58
N TYR A 46 -4.29 10.40 6.66
CA TYR A 46 -4.14 9.62 5.43
C TYR A 46 -4.23 10.50 4.18
N ILE A 47 -3.41 10.15 3.19
CA ILE A 47 -3.61 10.52 1.79
C ILE A 47 -3.34 9.32 0.91
N PHE A 48 -4.22 9.11 -0.07
CA PHE A 48 -4.07 8.09 -1.10
C PHE A 48 -3.53 8.74 -2.37
N LEU A 49 -2.40 8.24 -2.86
CA LEU A 49 -1.66 8.84 -3.96
C LEU A 49 -1.42 7.81 -5.07
N GLN A 50 -1.59 8.22 -6.32
CA GLN A 50 -1.15 7.47 -7.49
C GLN A 50 0.10 8.13 -8.07
N ASP A 51 1.16 7.34 -8.26
CA ASP A 51 2.31 7.77 -9.05
C ASP A 51 2.00 7.62 -10.55
N CYS A 52 1.92 8.74 -11.25
CA CYS A 52 1.67 8.82 -12.67
C CYS A 52 3.01 8.84 -13.40
N ALA A 53 3.28 7.83 -14.23
CA ALA A 53 4.52 7.77 -15.00
C ALA A 53 4.52 8.75 -16.20
N ALA A 54 3.33 9.10 -16.68
CA ALA A 54 3.14 9.95 -17.86
C ALA A 54 2.10 11.05 -17.64
N PRO A 55 2.16 12.17 -18.40
CA PRO A 55 1.16 13.24 -18.35
C PRO A 55 -0.28 12.79 -18.65
N ALA A 56 -0.46 11.72 -19.44
CA ALA A 56 -1.77 11.15 -19.73
C ALA A 56 -2.40 10.52 -18.48
N GLU A 57 -1.61 9.77 -17.69
CA GLU A 57 -2.05 9.17 -16.43
C GLU A 57 -2.44 10.22 -15.40
N TYR A 58 -1.69 11.33 -15.32
CA TYR A 58 -2.03 12.45 -14.43
C TYR A 58 -3.43 13.02 -14.70
N LYS A 59 -3.88 12.98 -15.96
CA LYS A 59 -5.20 13.43 -16.38
C LYS A 59 -6.28 12.36 -16.20
N ASP A 60 -5.92 11.08 -16.05
CA ASP A 60 -6.89 9.99 -15.86
C ASP A 60 -7.67 10.23 -14.56
N THR A 61 -9.00 10.23 -14.69
CA THR A 61 -9.93 10.41 -13.58
C THR A 61 -10.51 9.10 -13.08
N GLY A 62 -10.14 7.96 -13.65
CA GLY A 62 -10.84 6.73 -13.33
C GLY A 62 -10.60 6.18 -11.93
N LEU A 63 -9.57 6.65 -11.21
CA LEU A 63 -9.51 6.45 -9.76
C LEU A 63 -10.72 7.04 -9.01
N ALA A 64 -11.40 8.03 -9.59
CA ALA A 64 -12.64 8.57 -9.03
C ALA A 64 -13.72 7.50 -8.85
N SER A 65 -13.69 6.42 -9.65
CA SER A 65 -14.63 5.29 -9.50
C SER A 65 -14.50 4.54 -8.18
N ILE A 66 -13.31 4.55 -7.56
CA ILE A 66 -13.07 3.85 -6.29
C ILE A 66 -13.12 4.77 -5.07
N ILE A 67 -13.11 6.09 -5.26
CA ILE A 67 -13.21 7.08 -4.15
C ILE A 67 -14.37 6.79 -3.18
N PRO A 68 -15.58 6.39 -3.63
CA PRO A 68 -16.70 6.12 -2.73
C PRO A 68 -16.44 5.00 -1.70
N PHE A 69 -15.50 4.09 -1.95
CA PHE A 69 -15.15 3.02 -1.01
C PHE A 69 -14.36 3.51 0.20
N PHE A 70 -13.79 4.71 0.12
CA PHE A 70 -12.92 5.27 1.14
C PHE A 70 -13.62 6.32 1.97
N ASN A 71 -13.17 6.47 3.20
CA ASN A 71 -13.64 7.53 4.09
C ASN A 71 -13.49 8.90 3.38
N GLU A 72 -14.53 9.74 3.46
CA GLU A 72 -14.57 11.05 2.80
C GLU A 72 -13.40 11.95 3.18
N ALA A 73 -12.89 11.80 4.40
CA ALA A 73 -11.76 12.55 4.91
C ALA A 73 -10.43 12.19 4.19
N ILE A 74 -10.34 11.00 3.59
CA ILE A 74 -9.15 10.58 2.85
C ILE A 74 -9.05 11.38 1.57
N ARG A 75 -7.91 12.02 1.41
CA ARG A 75 -7.59 12.82 0.23
C ARG A 75 -7.01 11.91 -0.85
N PHE A 76 -7.35 12.22 -2.10
CA PHE A 76 -6.94 11.45 -3.28
C PHE A 76 -6.11 12.33 -4.20
N GLY A 77 -4.94 11.87 -4.61
CA GLY A 77 -4.02 12.65 -5.44
C GLY A 77 -3.37 11.85 -6.57
N ASN A 78 -3.46 12.34 -7.81
CA ASN A 78 -2.54 11.92 -8.87
C ASN A 78 -1.27 12.77 -8.77
N VAL A 79 -0.11 12.12 -8.70
CA VAL A 79 1.20 12.78 -8.58
C VAL A 79 2.03 12.50 -9.83
N PHE A 80 2.61 13.53 -10.43
CA PHE A 80 3.51 13.41 -11.58
C PHE A 80 4.83 14.12 -11.28
N PHE A 81 5.93 13.41 -11.44
CA PHE A 81 7.29 13.92 -11.28
C PHE A 81 7.93 14.20 -12.64
N SER A 82 8.56 15.36 -12.79
CA SER A 82 9.34 15.76 -13.96
C SER A 82 10.63 16.42 -13.51
N GLY A 83 11.61 15.60 -13.10
CA GLY A 83 12.80 16.07 -12.39
C GLY A 83 12.45 16.57 -10.97
N GLU A 84 12.89 17.78 -10.64
CA GLU A 84 12.57 18.46 -9.37
C GLU A 84 11.13 18.98 -9.31
N LYS A 85 10.48 19.14 -10.47
CA LYS A 85 9.10 19.61 -10.54
C LYS A 85 8.14 18.48 -10.17
N VAL A 86 7.22 18.78 -9.25
CA VAL A 86 6.16 17.87 -8.83
C VAL A 86 4.79 18.49 -9.10
N GLN A 87 3.88 17.73 -9.69
CA GLN A 87 2.49 18.13 -9.86
C GLN A 87 1.59 17.18 -9.09
N ILE A 88 0.64 17.71 -8.32
CA ILE A 88 -0.40 16.92 -7.66
C ILE A 88 -1.77 17.41 -8.10
N LYS A 89 -2.69 16.49 -8.36
CA LYS A 89 -4.09 16.76 -8.68
C LYS A 89 -4.99 16.10 -7.66
N ASN A 90 -5.76 16.89 -6.93
CA ASN A 90 -6.79 16.39 -6.03
C ASN A 90 -7.96 15.83 -6.84
N LEU A 91 -8.25 14.54 -6.68
CA LEU A 91 -9.29 13.86 -7.44
C LEU A 91 -10.72 14.14 -6.94
N ARG A 92 -10.89 14.63 -5.71
CA ARG A 92 -12.22 14.94 -5.16
C ARG A 92 -12.78 16.26 -5.68
N ASN A 93 -11.92 17.25 -5.91
CA ASN A 93 -12.34 18.59 -6.36
C ASN A 93 -11.64 19.05 -7.65
N ASN A 94 -10.88 18.17 -8.30
CA ASN A 94 -10.19 18.41 -9.57
C ASN A 94 -9.17 19.57 -9.54
N SER A 95 -8.76 20.02 -8.35
CA SER A 95 -7.77 21.10 -8.20
C SER A 95 -6.34 20.57 -8.37
N GLY A 96 -5.46 21.37 -8.96
CA GLY A 96 -4.06 21.02 -9.18
C GLY A 96 -3.12 21.98 -8.46
N ARG A 97 -1.95 21.47 -8.06
CA ARG A 97 -0.84 22.29 -7.54
C ARG A 97 0.48 21.83 -8.13
N ILE A 98 1.37 22.77 -8.34
CA ILE A 98 2.72 22.56 -8.86
C ILE A 98 3.72 23.01 -7.81
N PHE A 99 4.78 22.23 -7.64
CA PHE A 99 5.94 22.50 -6.81
C PHE A 99 7.19 22.43 -7.68
N TYR A 100 8.17 23.28 -7.40
CA TYR A 100 9.40 23.33 -8.18
C TYR A 100 10.58 22.66 -7.48
N ARG A 101 10.40 22.27 -6.21
CA ARG A 101 11.37 21.58 -5.38
C ARG A 101 10.70 20.46 -4.58
N HIS A 102 11.41 19.36 -4.36
CA HIS A 102 10.91 18.22 -3.58
C HIS A 102 10.58 18.60 -2.13
N GLU A 103 11.35 19.51 -1.53
CA GLU A 103 11.13 19.99 -0.15
C GLU A 103 9.79 20.73 -0.01
N GLU A 104 9.41 21.53 -1.00
CA GLU A 104 8.12 22.25 -0.99
C GLU A 104 6.93 21.27 -1.02
N PHE A 105 7.07 20.20 -1.80
CA PHE A 105 6.08 19.15 -1.86
C PHE A 105 6.03 18.35 -0.55
N ALA A 106 7.18 18.05 0.05
CA ALA A 106 7.27 17.35 1.33
C ALA A 106 6.59 18.16 2.45
N ASP A 107 6.90 19.45 2.55
CA ASP A 107 6.27 20.37 3.50
C ASP A 107 4.76 20.47 3.30
N PHE A 108 4.31 20.51 2.05
CA PHE A 108 2.89 20.49 1.73
C PHE A 108 2.21 19.22 2.23
N LEU A 109 2.79 18.04 1.97
CA LEU A 109 2.25 16.77 2.44
C LEU A 109 2.23 16.68 3.97
N LEU A 110 3.30 17.10 4.65
CA LEU A 110 3.34 17.12 6.12
C LEU A 110 2.28 18.05 6.72
N LYS A 111 2.09 19.24 6.17
CA LYS A 111 1.02 20.15 6.60
C LYS A 111 -0.36 19.53 6.39
N LEU A 112 -0.57 18.91 5.23
CA LEU A 112 -1.84 18.28 4.87
C LEU A 112 -2.19 17.10 5.80
N LEU A 113 -1.17 16.32 6.16
CA LEU A 113 -1.28 15.15 7.04
C LEU A 113 -1.21 15.50 8.54
N LYS A 114 -1.12 16.80 8.87
CA LYS A 114 -0.82 17.30 10.23
C LYS A 114 0.41 16.59 10.87
N GLY A 115 1.39 16.23 10.05
CA GLY A 115 2.60 15.52 10.44
C GLY A 115 3.75 16.43 10.88
N VAL A 116 3.48 17.71 11.14
CA VAL A 116 4.45 18.68 11.65
C VAL A 116 4.66 18.39 13.14
N GLY A 117 5.64 17.54 13.44
CA GLY A 117 6.06 17.24 14.81
C GLY A 117 7.24 18.09 15.26
N SER A 118 7.47 18.15 16.57
CA SER A 118 8.65 18.80 17.19
C SER A 118 9.94 17.99 17.03
N GLU A 119 9.85 16.70 16.72
CA GLU A 119 11.05 15.89 16.53
C GLU A 119 11.78 16.30 15.23
N PRO A 120 13.10 16.12 15.13
CA PRO A 120 13.82 16.30 13.87
C PRO A 120 13.44 15.22 12.86
N LEU A 121 13.41 15.55 11.57
CA LEU A 121 13.43 14.54 10.51
C LEU A 121 14.74 13.79 10.63
N SER A 122 14.68 12.51 10.98
CA SER A 122 15.86 11.65 10.91
C SER A 122 16.09 11.28 9.44
N PRO A 123 17.34 11.28 8.95
CA PRO A 123 17.61 10.79 7.61
C PRO A 123 17.13 9.34 7.50
N SER A 124 16.50 9.03 6.36
CA SER A 124 16.10 7.67 6.06
C SER A 124 17.30 6.73 6.19
N THR A 125 17.18 5.70 7.02
CA THR A 125 18.14 4.60 7.00
C THR A 125 17.92 3.69 5.81
N ALA A 126 16.74 3.79 5.14
CA ALA A 126 16.37 3.00 3.98
C ALA A 126 17.33 3.16 2.81
N ARG A 127 18.00 2.09 2.38
CA ARG A 127 18.67 2.00 1.08
C ARG A 127 17.63 2.05 -0.03
N ILE A 128 17.38 3.26 -0.53
CA ILE A 128 16.52 3.48 -1.69
C ILE A 128 17.27 2.99 -2.92
N VAL A 129 16.86 1.86 -3.47
CA VAL A 129 17.45 1.36 -4.72
C VAL A 129 17.07 2.33 -5.84
N GLU A 130 18.08 2.90 -6.50
CA GLU A 130 17.91 3.60 -7.78
C GLU A 130 17.68 2.56 -8.89
N SER A 131 16.52 1.91 -8.86
CA SER A 131 16.05 1.05 -9.96
C SER A 131 14.85 1.74 -10.62
N GLU A 132 14.76 1.62 -11.94
CA GLU A 132 13.58 2.05 -12.71
C GLU A 132 12.30 1.34 -12.27
N GLU A 133 12.43 0.20 -11.57
CA GLU A 133 11.30 -0.57 -11.07
C GLU A 133 10.69 0.02 -9.77
N VAL A 134 11.37 0.96 -9.11
CA VAL A 134 10.83 1.66 -7.93
C VAL A 134 10.19 2.98 -8.37
N SER A 135 8.90 3.12 -8.11
CA SER A 135 8.17 4.35 -8.45
C SER A 135 8.81 5.59 -7.80
N THR A 136 8.81 6.71 -8.53
CA THR A 136 9.43 7.96 -8.08
C THR A 136 8.75 8.49 -6.83
N LEU A 137 7.42 8.39 -6.74
CA LEU A 137 6.68 8.74 -5.54
C LEU A 137 7.10 7.89 -4.34
N SER A 138 7.27 6.58 -4.52
CA SER A 138 7.67 5.68 -3.44
C SER A 138 9.04 6.05 -2.87
N ARG A 139 10.00 6.35 -3.76
CA ARG A 139 11.33 6.87 -3.38
C ARG A 139 11.23 8.21 -2.66
N PHE A 140 10.43 9.13 -3.19
CA PHE A 140 10.19 10.44 -2.59
C PHE A 140 9.64 10.33 -1.17
N LEU A 141 8.59 9.54 -0.94
CA LEU A 141 7.96 9.38 0.38
C LEU A 141 8.96 8.83 1.39
N ARG A 142 9.75 7.82 1.01
CA ARG A 142 10.76 7.21 1.90
C ARG A 142 11.94 8.14 2.16
N LYS A 143 12.37 8.96 1.20
CA LYS A 143 13.51 9.86 1.37
C LYS A 143 13.14 11.09 2.18
N ASN A 144 12.03 11.75 1.81
CA ASN A 144 11.73 13.10 2.24
C ASN A 144 10.74 13.15 3.40
N LEU A 145 9.99 12.07 3.67
CA LEU A 145 9.00 12.00 4.75
C LEU A 145 9.31 10.92 5.81
N TYR A 146 10.52 10.36 5.78
CA TYR A 146 10.94 9.31 6.70
C TYR A 146 10.73 9.69 8.17
N GLY A 147 10.34 8.71 8.99
CA GLY A 147 10.11 8.90 10.42
C GLY A 147 8.87 9.72 10.78
N ARG A 148 8.15 10.25 9.78
CA ARG A 148 6.86 10.97 9.93
C ARG A 148 5.71 10.28 9.22
N VAL A 149 5.98 9.72 8.05
CA VAL A 149 4.97 9.13 7.18
C VAL A 149 5.40 7.71 6.82
N GLY A 150 4.53 6.74 7.08
CA GLY A 150 4.61 5.40 6.52
C GLY A 150 4.01 5.40 5.11
N SER A 151 4.69 4.74 4.17
CA SER A 151 4.18 4.52 2.82
C SER A 151 3.76 3.07 2.71
N THR A 152 2.46 2.83 2.54
CA THR A 152 1.91 1.49 2.33
C THR A 152 1.54 1.35 0.87
N ASP A 153 2.22 0.44 0.19
CA ASP A 153 1.90 -0.02 -1.15
C ASP A 153 0.90 -1.19 -1.09
N ILE A 154 0.08 -1.27 -2.14
CA ILE A 154 -0.86 -2.36 -2.38
C ILE A 154 -0.67 -2.76 -3.84
N ASP A 155 -0.24 -3.99 -4.09
CA ASP A 155 0.16 -4.43 -5.44
C ASP A 155 -0.97 -4.28 -6.46
N PHE A 156 -2.19 -4.67 -6.09
CA PHE A 156 -3.37 -4.58 -6.95
C PHE A 156 -4.57 -4.00 -6.22
N VAL A 157 -5.21 -3.02 -6.87
CA VAL A 157 -6.56 -2.59 -6.54
C VAL A 157 -7.45 -2.81 -7.76
N LEU A 158 -8.44 -3.67 -7.59
CA LEU A 158 -9.37 -4.13 -8.60
C LEU A 158 -10.77 -3.63 -8.25
N PHE A 159 -11.47 -3.06 -9.23
CA PHE A 159 -12.84 -2.60 -9.05
C PHE A 159 -13.77 -3.30 -10.02
N HIS A 160 -14.81 -3.95 -9.47
CA HIS A 160 -15.86 -4.60 -10.21
C HIS A 160 -17.07 -3.68 -10.32
N PRO A 161 -17.31 -3.03 -11.47
CA PRO A 161 -18.37 -2.05 -11.61
C PRO A 161 -19.77 -2.65 -11.44
N HIS A 162 -19.99 -3.89 -11.91
CA HIS A 162 -21.30 -4.55 -11.87
C HIS A 162 -21.70 -4.97 -10.45
N THR A 163 -20.77 -5.54 -9.68
CA THR A 163 -21.04 -5.98 -8.31
C THR A 163 -20.75 -4.90 -7.27
N HIS A 164 -20.24 -3.75 -7.71
CA HIS A 164 -19.75 -2.66 -6.86
C HIS A 164 -18.80 -3.16 -5.75
N ARG A 165 -17.82 -4.00 -6.12
CA ARG A 165 -16.83 -4.56 -5.18
C ARG A 165 -15.45 -3.99 -5.44
N LEU A 166 -14.73 -3.71 -4.36
CA LEU A 166 -13.32 -3.33 -4.38
C LEU A 166 -12.50 -4.47 -3.80
N LEU A 167 -11.54 -4.96 -4.57
CA LEU A 167 -10.62 -5.99 -4.16
C LEU A 167 -9.20 -5.45 -4.10
N LEU A 168 -8.56 -5.63 -2.94
CA LEU A 168 -7.16 -5.33 -2.71
C LEU A 168 -6.40 -6.65 -2.65
N VAL A 169 -5.30 -6.75 -3.38
CA VAL A 169 -4.43 -7.94 -3.37
C VAL A 169 -2.99 -7.50 -3.16
N GLU A 170 -2.35 -8.14 -2.18
CA GLU A 170 -0.91 -8.03 -1.93
C GLU A 170 -0.26 -9.38 -2.23
N GLU A 171 0.72 -9.40 -3.14
CA GLU A 171 1.45 -10.60 -3.53
C GLU A 171 2.75 -10.75 -2.74
N LYS A 172 3.02 -11.98 -2.28
CA LYS A 172 4.27 -12.32 -1.60
C LYS A 172 4.87 -13.59 -2.19
N LEU A 173 6.13 -13.52 -2.61
CA LEU A 173 6.83 -14.62 -3.27
C LEU A 173 7.64 -15.52 -2.30
N PHE A 174 7.34 -15.45 -1.00
CA PHE A 174 8.11 -16.17 0.02
C PHE A 174 7.17 -16.86 1.01
N VAL A 175 7.44 -18.14 1.25
CA VAL A 175 6.77 -18.96 2.27
C VAL A 175 7.82 -19.62 3.17
N GLY A 176 7.56 -19.70 4.47
CA GLY A 176 8.37 -20.45 5.42
C GLY A 176 7.78 -21.83 5.74
N GLU A 177 8.52 -22.63 6.50
CA GLU A 177 8.10 -23.98 6.91
C GLU A 177 6.82 -24.00 7.76
N ILE A 178 6.66 -23.02 8.64
CA ILE A 178 5.50 -22.88 9.53
C ILE A 178 4.37 -22.04 8.91
N GLY A 179 4.60 -21.50 7.72
CA GLY A 179 3.67 -20.60 7.02
C GLY A 179 4.39 -19.39 6.40
N PRO A 180 3.73 -18.70 5.47
CA PRO A 180 4.16 -17.39 5.02
C PRO A 180 3.97 -16.32 6.10
N GLY A 181 4.58 -15.15 5.87
CA GLY A 181 4.36 -14.01 6.75
C GLY A 181 4.64 -12.68 6.08
N ILE A 182 4.27 -11.60 6.77
CA ILE A 182 4.56 -10.23 6.38
C ILE A 182 5.30 -9.51 7.52
N GLY A 183 6.02 -8.43 7.20
CA GLY A 183 6.65 -7.58 8.20
C GLY A 183 5.61 -7.00 9.16
N HIS A 184 5.95 -6.88 10.44
CA HIS A 184 5.03 -6.39 11.47
C HIS A 184 4.54 -4.97 11.17
N GLY A 185 5.42 -4.09 10.66
CA GLY A 185 5.02 -2.75 10.22
C GLY A 185 3.97 -2.78 9.11
N GLN A 186 4.16 -3.64 8.10
CA GLN A 186 3.20 -3.80 7.00
C GLN A 186 1.85 -4.33 7.51
N TYR A 187 1.88 -5.32 8.40
CA TYR A 187 0.68 -5.85 9.05
C TYR A 187 -0.11 -4.76 9.80
N LEU A 188 0.58 -3.93 10.60
CA LEU A 188 -0.06 -2.82 11.32
C LEU A 188 -0.68 -1.82 10.36
N SER A 189 0.05 -1.42 9.31
CA SER A 189 -0.46 -0.50 8.28
C SER A 189 -1.72 -1.01 7.60
N TYR A 190 -1.77 -2.30 7.24
CA TYR A 190 -2.95 -2.89 6.63
C TYR A 190 -4.14 -2.95 7.58
N ARG A 191 -3.90 -3.27 8.86
CA ARG A 191 -4.98 -3.25 9.87
C ARG A 191 -5.52 -1.85 10.11
N GLU A 192 -4.64 -0.85 10.22
CA GLU A 192 -5.06 0.55 10.32
C GLU A 192 -5.88 0.96 9.09
N LEU A 193 -5.45 0.58 7.89
CA LEU A 193 -6.22 0.84 6.66
C LEU A 193 -7.61 0.19 6.70
N LEU A 194 -7.72 -1.06 7.15
CA LEU A 194 -9.02 -1.74 7.27
C LEU A 194 -9.98 -1.10 8.27
N GLN A 195 -9.44 -0.45 9.30
CA GLN A 195 -10.21 0.20 10.37
C GLN A 195 -10.64 1.62 9.96
N ASP A 196 -9.68 2.40 9.48
CA ASP A 196 -9.82 3.85 9.31
C ASP A 196 -9.98 4.28 7.84
N GLY A 197 -9.42 3.49 6.93
CA GLY A 197 -9.29 3.80 5.51
C GLY A 197 -10.62 3.83 4.76
N PHE A 198 -11.52 2.93 5.10
CA PHE A 198 -12.69 2.64 4.28
C PHE A 198 -13.97 3.23 4.85
N ALA A 199 -14.86 3.67 3.95
CA ALA A 199 -16.17 4.16 4.32
C ALA A 199 -16.98 3.04 4.97
N GLU A 200 -17.63 3.33 6.10
CA GLU A 200 -18.34 2.31 6.88
C GLU A 200 -19.42 1.60 6.05
N ALA A 201 -20.20 2.35 5.27
CA ALA A 201 -21.23 1.82 4.39
C ALA A 201 -20.69 0.90 3.28
N GLN A 202 -19.40 1.00 2.93
CA GLN A 202 -18.78 0.21 1.87
C GLN A 202 -17.97 -0.98 2.38
N ARG A 203 -17.81 -1.12 3.70
CA ARG A 203 -16.98 -2.16 4.33
C ARG A 203 -17.35 -3.59 3.89
N GLY A 204 -18.62 -3.87 3.63
CA GLY A 204 -19.09 -5.17 3.15
C GLY A 204 -18.68 -5.50 1.71
N ASN A 205 -18.41 -4.46 0.91
CA ASN A 205 -18.07 -4.56 -0.52
C ASN A 205 -16.55 -4.59 -0.77
N ILE A 206 -15.75 -4.56 0.29
CA ILE A 206 -14.29 -4.50 0.22
C ILE A 206 -13.72 -5.84 0.68
N ARG A 207 -12.78 -6.37 -0.10
CA ARG A 207 -11.99 -7.55 0.28
C ARG A 207 -10.51 -7.21 0.16
N PHE A 208 -9.72 -7.75 1.07
CA PHE A 208 -8.27 -7.63 1.05
C PHE A 208 -7.65 -9.02 1.21
N TYR A 209 -7.01 -9.51 0.15
CA TYR A 209 -6.30 -10.78 0.15
C TYR A 209 -4.79 -10.59 0.22
N LEU A 210 -4.14 -11.37 1.08
CA LEU A 210 -2.71 -11.65 0.96
C LEU A 210 -2.55 -12.94 0.15
N LEU A 211 -1.83 -12.87 -0.95
CA LEU A 211 -1.59 -14.00 -1.85
C LEU A 211 -0.12 -14.40 -1.80
N PHE A 212 0.15 -15.59 -1.27
CA PHE A 212 1.49 -16.13 -1.14
C PHE A 212 1.76 -17.14 -2.25
N ILE A 213 2.69 -16.82 -3.15
CA ILE A 213 3.05 -17.63 -4.31
C ILE A 213 4.48 -18.13 -4.14
N PRO A 214 4.68 -19.33 -3.55
CA PRO A 214 6.01 -19.82 -3.20
C PRO A 214 6.91 -20.07 -4.41
N ASP A 215 6.31 -20.51 -5.51
CA ASP A 215 7.00 -20.88 -6.73
C ASP A 215 6.09 -20.53 -7.92
N PRO A 216 6.38 -19.44 -8.66
CA PRO A 216 5.60 -19.02 -9.82
C PRO A 216 5.45 -20.11 -10.89
N ALA A 217 6.34 -21.10 -10.95
CA ALA A 217 6.27 -22.19 -11.92
C ALA A 217 5.27 -23.29 -11.54
N LYS A 218 4.81 -23.35 -10.28
CA LYS A 218 4.02 -24.47 -9.76
C LYS A 218 2.50 -24.24 -9.71
N ASP A 219 2.01 -23.11 -10.24
CA ASP A 219 0.59 -22.70 -10.24
C ASP A 219 -0.15 -22.99 -8.92
N ILE A 220 0.52 -22.78 -7.79
CA ILE A 220 -0.03 -22.94 -6.44
C ILE A 220 0.14 -21.62 -5.71
N CYS A 221 -0.92 -21.19 -5.03
CA CYS A 221 -0.89 -20.07 -4.10
C CYS A 221 -1.60 -20.43 -2.79
N TYR A 222 -1.23 -19.68 -1.74
CA TYR A 222 -1.93 -19.70 -0.46
C TYR A 222 -2.55 -18.33 -0.24
N MET A 223 -3.85 -18.29 0.01
CA MET A 223 -4.59 -17.06 0.20
C MET A 223 -5.00 -16.89 1.65
N TYR A 224 -4.80 -15.68 2.18
CA TYR A 224 -5.38 -15.23 3.43
C TYR A 224 -6.36 -14.08 3.19
N ASP A 225 -7.58 -14.20 3.73
CA ASP A 225 -8.55 -13.10 3.76
C ASP A 225 -8.23 -12.14 4.92
N PHE A 226 -7.42 -11.14 4.60
CA PHE A 226 -6.98 -10.12 5.55
C PHE A 226 -8.13 -9.25 6.04
N SER A 227 -9.24 -9.15 5.30
CA SER A 227 -10.45 -8.44 5.76
C SER A 227 -10.94 -8.92 7.13
N LYS A 228 -10.69 -10.19 7.48
CA LYS A 228 -11.04 -10.79 8.78
C LYS A 228 -10.28 -10.16 9.96
N GLU A 229 -9.10 -9.61 9.72
CA GLU A 229 -8.28 -8.96 10.76
C GLU A 229 -8.96 -7.71 11.36
N ARG A 230 -10.02 -7.19 10.73
CA ARG A 230 -10.84 -6.11 11.31
C ARG A 230 -11.48 -6.49 12.64
N SER A 231 -11.93 -7.74 12.78
CA SER A 231 -12.65 -8.23 13.96
C SER A 231 -11.81 -9.12 14.88
N LEU A 232 -10.62 -9.56 14.42
CA LEU A 232 -9.74 -10.40 15.22
C LEU A 232 -8.85 -9.57 16.16
N PRO A 233 -8.45 -10.13 17.31
CA PRO A 233 -7.40 -9.53 18.14
C PRO A 233 -6.12 -9.29 17.33
N GLN A 234 -5.36 -8.26 17.69
CA GLN A 234 -4.07 -8.00 17.05
C GLN A 234 -3.09 -9.16 17.32
N ARG A 235 -2.61 -9.81 16.26
CA ARG A 235 -1.52 -10.79 16.33
C ARG A 235 -0.24 -10.15 16.85
N SER A 236 0.47 -10.89 17.71
CA SER A 236 1.83 -10.54 18.12
C SER A 236 2.85 -11.09 17.10
N PRO A 237 4.01 -10.45 16.93
CA PRO A 237 5.11 -11.01 16.15
C PRO A 237 5.49 -12.41 16.63
N SER A 238 5.60 -13.35 15.70
CA SER A 238 5.92 -14.75 16.01
C SER A 238 7.31 -15.15 15.55
N TYR A 239 7.99 -14.29 14.77
CA TYR A 239 9.31 -14.56 14.22
C TYR A 239 10.09 -13.26 14.07
N TYR A 240 11.40 -13.31 14.30
CA TYR A 240 12.33 -12.25 13.93
C TYR A 240 13.17 -12.74 12.76
N ASP A 241 13.10 -12.03 11.64
CA ASP A 241 13.91 -12.32 10.45
C ASP A 241 15.27 -11.60 10.59
N PRO A 242 16.36 -12.32 10.88
CA PRO A 242 17.67 -11.69 11.03
C PRO A 242 18.22 -11.18 9.69
N THR A 243 17.76 -11.72 8.56
CA THR A 243 18.22 -11.32 7.23
C THR A 243 17.68 -9.97 6.81
N ARG A 244 16.48 -9.61 7.31
CA ARG A 244 15.79 -8.33 7.11
C ARG A 244 15.80 -7.44 8.36
N MET A 245 16.27 -7.97 9.48
CA MET A 245 16.26 -7.33 10.80
C MET A 245 14.88 -6.79 11.19
N GLU A 246 13.83 -7.57 10.93
CA GLU A 246 12.45 -7.18 11.18
C GLU A 246 11.66 -8.24 11.96
N GLN A 247 10.70 -7.77 12.74
CA GLN A 247 9.67 -8.63 13.33
C GLN A 247 8.63 -9.00 12.26
N ARG A 248 8.19 -10.25 12.23
CA ARG A 248 7.22 -10.76 11.26
C ARG A 248 6.01 -11.40 11.92
N ILE A 249 4.87 -11.26 11.25
CA ILE A 249 3.62 -11.96 11.57
C ILE A 249 3.52 -13.15 10.62
N ILE A 250 3.51 -14.35 11.17
CA ILE A 250 3.30 -15.59 10.41
C ILE A 250 1.81 -15.91 10.36
N PHE A 251 1.34 -16.31 9.18
CA PHE A 251 0.02 -16.87 8.96
C PHE A 251 0.17 -18.39 8.85
N PRO A 252 -0.28 -19.16 9.86
CA PRO A 252 -0.19 -20.61 9.84
C PRO A 252 -0.93 -21.20 8.63
N TYR A 253 -0.41 -22.26 8.02
CA TYR A 253 -1.07 -22.92 6.88
C TYR A 253 -2.55 -23.30 7.11
N PRO A 254 -2.98 -23.73 8.31
CA PRO A 254 -4.40 -23.99 8.58
C PRO A 254 -5.31 -22.75 8.45
N ASP A 255 -4.77 -21.54 8.57
CA ASP A 255 -5.51 -20.28 8.38
C ASP A 255 -5.62 -19.88 6.90
N LEU A 256 -4.90 -20.59 6.01
CA LEU A 256 -4.77 -20.26 4.59
C LEU A 256 -5.60 -21.21 3.73
N GLU A 257 -6.24 -20.67 2.71
CA GLU A 257 -6.80 -21.49 1.63
C GLU A 257 -5.68 -21.79 0.63
N LYS A 258 -5.48 -23.06 0.29
CA LYS A 258 -4.57 -23.49 -0.78
C LYS A 258 -5.36 -23.66 -2.07
N LEU A 259 -4.92 -23.00 -3.13
CA LEU A 259 -5.59 -23.03 -4.44
C LEU A 259 -4.57 -22.79 -5.56
N SER A 260 -4.99 -22.98 -6.80
CA SER A 260 -4.26 -22.53 -8.00
C SER A 260 -4.51 -21.05 -8.28
N VAL A 261 -3.65 -20.42 -9.09
CA VAL A 261 -3.89 -19.02 -9.51
C VAL A 261 -5.17 -18.91 -10.33
N GLY A 262 -5.48 -19.92 -11.15
CA GLY A 262 -6.74 -19.97 -11.91
C GLY A 262 -7.97 -20.02 -11.01
N GLU A 263 -7.95 -20.83 -9.94
CA GLU A 263 -9.04 -20.88 -8.96
C GLU A 263 -9.18 -19.56 -8.20
N PHE A 264 -8.07 -18.89 -7.85
CA PHE A 264 -8.11 -17.58 -7.21
C PHE A 264 -8.87 -16.58 -8.09
N LEU A 265 -8.42 -16.50 -9.35
CA LEU A 265 -9.00 -15.60 -10.32
C LEU A 265 -10.48 -15.91 -10.54
N GLY A 266 -10.84 -17.17 -10.79
CA GLY A 266 -12.22 -17.56 -11.06
C GLY A 266 -13.17 -17.33 -9.87
N LYS A 267 -12.73 -17.64 -8.65
CA LYS A 267 -13.61 -17.62 -7.46
C LYS A 267 -13.66 -16.27 -6.75
N TYR A 268 -12.54 -15.55 -6.71
CA TYR A 268 -12.39 -14.36 -5.86
C TYR A 268 -12.23 -13.05 -6.63
N VAL A 269 -11.79 -13.12 -7.89
CA VAL A 269 -11.69 -11.95 -8.75
C VAL A 269 -12.91 -11.89 -9.69
N PHE A 270 -13.18 -12.94 -10.45
CA PHE A 270 -14.22 -12.91 -11.48
C PHE A 270 -15.60 -13.41 -11.02
N GLY A 271 -15.67 -14.09 -9.87
CA GLY A 271 -16.91 -14.62 -9.28
C GLY A 271 -17.63 -13.63 -8.36
#